data_AF-A0A7S0A9D7-F1
#
_entry.id   AF-A0A7S0A9D7-F1
#
_cell.length_a   1.000
_cell.length_b   1.000
_cell.length_c   1.000
_cell.angle_alpha   90.00
_cell.angle_beta   90.00
_cell.angle_gamma   90.00
#
_symmetry.space_group_name_H-M   'P 1'
#
loop_
_entity.id
_entity.type
_entity.pdbx_description
1 polymer ?
#
loop_
_entity_poly.entity_id
_entity_poly.type
_entity_poly.pdbx_seq_one_letter_code
_entity_poly.pdbx_strand_id
1 'polypeptide(L)'
;AKAKKGYVSMYDINDRFVKPWTAGTGCGVSVLMSEERELAARLMLSHAWGEDAEELLESVKQYVHDRSIAYSTPLWFCVFANYQAQDGYGPSIQEQIKMSPFSVVIESPAVKNENGGSGMLAVHTTRADLYSRLWCVHEVDRAAEQSGVEVGAALSQRYVDAVTRRVSMFIDHGASTSEWMEAAEVAVNTSKAKCGNPDDENMLVAEI
;
A
#
# COMPACT_ATOMS: atom_id res chain seq x y z
N ALA A 1 -10.26 -8.36 17.67
CA ALA A 1 -9.83 -7.07 17.09
C ALA A 1 -11.04 -6.24 16.64
N LYS A 2 -11.81 -6.69 15.65
CA LYS A 2 -12.99 -5.99 15.12
C LYS A 2 -14.02 -5.57 16.19
N ALA A 3 -14.42 -6.49 17.08
CA ALA A 3 -15.40 -6.19 18.14
C ALA A 3 -14.99 -5.04 19.10
N LYS A 4 -13.69 -4.74 19.22
CA LYS A 4 -13.18 -3.66 20.08
C LYS A 4 -12.86 -2.37 19.30
N LYS A 5 -12.26 -2.49 18.12
CA LYS A 5 -11.80 -1.35 17.30
C LYS A 5 -12.87 -0.85 16.33
N GLY A 6 -13.87 -1.67 16.02
CA GLY A 6 -14.84 -1.44 14.94
C GLY A 6 -14.37 -1.89 13.55
N TYR A 7 -13.08 -2.22 13.39
CA TYR A 7 -12.48 -2.63 12.13
C TYR A 7 -11.32 -3.62 12.32
N VAL A 8 -10.79 -4.17 11.22
CA VAL A 8 -9.61 -5.05 11.18
C VAL A 8 -8.53 -4.37 10.35
N SER A 9 -7.33 -4.21 10.88
CA SER A 9 -6.19 -3.67 10.12
C SER A 9 -5.28 -4.74 9.54
N MET A 10 -4.35 -4.35 8.67
CA MET A 10 -3.32 -5.28 8.17
C MET A 10 -2.40 -5.76 9.30
N TYR A 11 -2.18 -4.98 10.36
CA TYR A 11 -1.53 -5.48 11.58
C TYR A 11 -2.30 -6.65 12.19
N ASP A 12 -3.63 -6.53 12.33
CA ASP A 12 -4.46 -7.59 12.89
C ASP A 12 -4.48 -8.84 11.98
N ILE A 13 -4.51 -8.67 10.65
CA ILE A 13 -4.41 -9.77 9.67
C ILE A 13 -3.03 -10.42 9.73
N ASN A 14 -1.96 -9.63 9.79
CA ASN A 14 -0.59 -10.15 9.84
C ASN A 14 -0.39 -11.05 11.07
N ASP A 15 -0.77 -10.55 12.25
CA ASP A 15 -0.54 -11.27 13.51
C ASP A 15 -1.46 -12.49 13.69
N ARG A 16 -2.68 -12.45 13.15
CA ARG A 16 -3.69 -13.51 13.38
C ARG A 16 -3.80 -14.52 12.26
N PHE A 17 -3.31 -14.19 11.07
CA PHE A 17 -3.45 -15.04 9.88
C PHE A 17 -2.10 -15.25 9.18
N VAL A 18 -1.42 -14.19 8.74
CA VAL A 18 -0.21 -14.32 7.89
C VAL A 18 0.93 -15.02 8.63
N LYS A 19 1.30 -14.54 9.83
CA LYS A 19 2.40 -15.15 10.60
C LYS A 19 2.08 -16.59 11.01
N PRO A 20 0.91 -16.91 11.61
CA PRO A 20 0.60 -18.30 11.94
C PRO A 20 0.56 -19.24 10.74
N TRP A 21 0.14 -18.75 9.57
CA TRP A 21 0.02 -19.57 8.36
C TRP A 21 1.36 -19.83 7.67
N THR A 22 2.26 -18.84 7.71
CA THR A 22 3.58 -18.92 7.05
C THR A 22 4.66 -19.47 7.98
N ALA A 23 4.41 -19.60 9.28
CA ALA A 23 5.39 -20.09 10.24
C ALA A 23 6.03 -21.43 9.80
N GLY A 24 7.36 -21.49 9.89
CA GLY A 24 8.16 -22.66 9.51
C GLY A 24 8.41 -22.83 8.01
N THR A 25 7.86 -21.96 7.15
CA THR A 25 7.95 -22.13 5.68
C THR A 25 9.04 -21.29 5.03
N GLY A 26 9.39 -20.16 5.63
CA GLY A 26 10.27 -19.17 5.03
C GLY A 26 9.69 -18.40 3.83
N CYS A 27 8.42 -18.59 3.50
CA CYS A 27 7.75 -18.01 2.33
C CYS A 27 6.54 -17.15 2.70
N GLY A 28 6.29 -16.10 1.93
CA GLY A 28 5.06 -15.31 2.04
C GLY A 28 3.81 -16.12 1.68
N VAL A 29 2.64 -15.66 2.14
CA VAL A 29 1.33 -16.28 1.83
C VAL A 29 1.11 -16.37 0.31
N SER A 30 1.49 -15.34 -0.44
CA SER A 30 1.29 -15.33 -1.90
C SER A 30 2.01 -16.48 -2.59
N VAL A 31 3.21 -16.85 -2.13
CA VAL A 31 3.98 -17.96 -2.68
C VAL A 31 3.34 -19.29 -2.30
N LEU A 32 2.93 -19.46 -1.04
CA LEU A 32 2.34 -20.70 -0.55
C LEU A 32 0.96 -21.00 -1.15
N MET A 33 0.21 -19.96 -1.52
CA MET A 33 -1.16 -20.09 -2.05
C MET A 33 -1.26 -19.96 -3.57
N SER A 34 -0.16 -19.74 -4.28
CA SER A 34 -0.18 -19.72 -5.74
C SER A 34 -0.30 -21.13 -6.30
N GLU A 35 -1.37 -21.39 -7.06
CA GLU A 35 -1.61 -22.68 -7.73
C GLU A 35 -0.64 -22.93 -8.90
N GLU A 36 -0.17 -21.86 -9.54
CA GLU A 36 0.83 -21.89 -10.61
C GLU A 36 2.19 -21.33 -10.17
N ARG A 37 3.23 -21.66 -10.93
CA ARG A 37 4.59 -21.11 -10.76
C ARG A 37 4.53 -19.58 -10.70
N GLU A 38 5.19 -19.01 -9.69
CA GLU A 38 5.23 -17.58 -9.34
C GLU A 38 5.04 -16.64 -10.55
N LEU A 39 3.82 -16.12 -10.71
CA LEU A 39 3.54 -15.12 -11.73
C LEU A 39 4.13 -13.78 -11.28
N ALA A 40 4.87 -13.13 -12.16
CA ALA A 40 5.36 -11.79 -11.92
C ALA A 40 4.18 -10.84 -11.66
N ALA A 41 4.27 -10.05 -10.59
CA ALA A 41 3.28 -9.04 -10.29
C ALA A 41 3.11 -8.08 -11.48
N ARG A 42 1.87 -7.80 -11.82
CA ARG A 42 1.48 -6.82 -12.84
C ARG A 42 0.87 -5.56 -12.24
N LEU A 43 0.50 -5.61 -10.96
CA LEU A 43 0.01 -4.48 -10.18
C LEU A 43 0.67 -4.50 -8.81
N MET A 44 1.19 -3.37 -8.35
CA MET A 44 1.76 -3.23 -7.01
C MET A 44 0.85 -2.38 -6.11
N LEU A 45 0.65 -2.77 -4.86
CA LEU A 45 -0.11 -1.99 -3.87
C LEU A 45 0.82 -1.32 -2.87
N SER A 46 0.79 0.02 -2.84
CA SER A 46 1.30 0.82 -1.73
C SER A 46 0.15 1.14 -0.78
N HIS A 47 0.29 0.73 0.49
CA HIS A 47 -0.81 0.74 1.46
C HIS A 47 -0.33 0.96 2.91
N ALA A 48 -1.22 1.44 3.78
CA ALA A 48 -0.91 1.67 5.19
C ALA A 48 -1.38 0.52 6.08
N TRP A 49 -0.48 -0.09 6.87
CA TRP A 49 -0.87 -1.26 7.66
C TRP A 49 -1.96 -1.02 8.73
N GLY A 50 -2.16 0.25 9.12
CA GLY A 50 -3.19 0.68 10.07
C GLY A 50 -4.59 0.88 9.48
N GLU A 51 -4.74 0.74 8.16
CA GLU A 51 -6.00 0.96 7.43
C GLU A 51 -7.10 -0.04 7.79
N ASP A 52 -8.32 0.21 7.33
CA ASP A 52 -9.41 -0.77 7.40
C ASP A 52 -9.30 -1.75 6.22
N ALA A 53 -9.16 -3.04 6.52
CA ALA A 53 -9.06 -4.10 5.55
C ALA A 53 -10.27 -4.17 4.60
N GLU A 54 -11.46 -3.82 5.09
CA GLU A 54 -12.67 -3.83 4.27
C GLU A 54 -12.68 -2.65 3.30
N GLU A 55 -12.27 -1.46 3.75
CA GLU A 55 -12.12 -0.27 2.90
C GLU A 55 -11.03 -0.48 1.84
N LEU A 56 -9.89 -1.08 2.20
CA LEU A 56 -8.83 -1.41 1.23
C LEU A 56 -9.34 -2.38 0.16
N LEU A 57 -10.04 -3.45 0.56
CA LEU A 57 -10.52 -4.45 -0.40
C LEU A 57 -11.56 -3.84 -1.34
N GLU A 58 -12.47 -3.03 -0.80
CA GLU A 58 -13.46 -2.29 -1.58
C GLU A 58 -12.79 -1.35 -2.58
N SER A 59 -11.85 -0.51 -2.12
CA SER A 59 -11.18 0.46 -2.98
C SER A 59 -10.38 -0.18 -4.11
N VAL A 60 -9.69 -1.29 -3.82
CA VAL A 60 -8.92 -2.03 -4.83
C VAL A 60 -9.86 -2.68 -5.85
N LYS A 61 -10.97 -3.30 -5.40
CA LYS A 61 -11.96 -3.90 -6.30
C LYS A 61 -12.61 -2.86 -7.22
N GLN A 62 -12.98 -1.71 -6.66
CA GLN A 62 -13.56 -0.60 -7.41
C GLN A 62 -12.58 -0.09 -8.46
N TYR A 63 -11.33 0.15 -8.08
CA TYR A 63 -10.28 0.60 -9.01
C TYR A 63 -10.05 -0.40 -10.16
N VAL A 64 -9.92 -1.69 -9.83
CA VAL A 64 -9.74 -2.77 -10.81
C VAL A 64 -10.92 -2.85 -11.78
N HIS A 65 -12.14 -2.72 -11.26
CA HIS A 65 -13.36 -2.68 -12.07
C HIS A 65 -13.36 -1.47 -13.04
N ASP A 66 -13.13 -0.26 -12.51
CA ASP A 66 -13.24 0.98 -13.30
C ASP A 66 -12.16 1.09 -14.38
N ARG A 67 -10.99 0.50 -14.13
CA ARG A 67 -9.89 0.42 -15.11
C ARG A 67 -9.94 -0.83 -15.99
N SER A 68 -10.98 -1.67 -15.85
CA SER A 68 -11.11 -2.94 -16.60
C SER A 68 -9.89 -3.85 -16.47
N ILE A 69 -9.24 -3.84 -15.29
CA ILE A 69 -8.13 -4.73 -14.96
C ILE A 69 -8.73 -6.12 -14.66
N ALA A 70 -8.12 -7.18 -15.20
CA ALA A 70 -8.63 -8.54 -14.95
C ALA A 70 -8.50 -8.90 -13.46
N TYR A 71 -9.53 -9.50 -12.86
CA TYR A 71 -9.48 -9.96 -11.46
C TYR A 71 -8.41 -11.03 -11.19
N SER A 72 -7.92 -11.71 -12.24
CA SER A 72 -6.81 -12.66 -12.18
C SER A 72 -5.42 -12.00 -12.29
N THR A 73 -5.36 -10.67 -12.38
CA THR A 73 -4.09 -9.93 -12.47
C THR A 73 -3.24 -10.19 -11.23
N PRO A 74 -2.01 -10.70 -11.37
CA PRO A 74 -1.13 -10.95 -10.24
C PRO A 74 -0.76 -9.64 -9.56
N LEU A 75 -0.93 -9.60 -8.24
CA LEU A 75 -0.79 -8.39 -7.45
C LEU A 75 0.29 -8.58 -6.39
N TRP A 76 1.20 -7.61 -6.28
CA TRP A 76 2.15 -7.56 -5.17
C TRP A 76 1.54 -6.76 -4.01
N PHE A 77 1.40 -7.43 -2.87
CA PHE A 77 0.86 -6.86 -1.64
C PHE A 77 1.80 -7.21 -0.49
N CYS A 78 2.52 -6.23 0.04
CA CYS A 78 3.68 -6.49 0.91
C CYS A 78 3.36 -7.38 2.13
N VAL A 79 2.16 -7.26 2.71
CA VAL A 79 1.73 -8.06 3.86
C VAL A 79 1.62 -9.56 3.53
N PHE A 80 1.29 -9.92 2.28
CA PHE A 80 1.15 -11.30 1.83
C PHE A 80 2.37 -11.80 1.03
N ALA A 81 3.10 -10.90 0.38
CA ALA A 81 4.26 -11.23 -0.44
C ALA A 81 5.52 -11.51 0.38
N ASN A 82 5.76 -10.71 1.43
CA ASN A 82 6.95 -10.85 2.26
C ASN A 82 6.74 -11.89 3.36
N TYR A 83 7.83 -12.53 3.80
CA TYR A 83 7.81 -13.44 4.92
C TYR A 83 7.72 -12.69 6.25
N GLN A 84 6.59 -12.79 6.95
CA GLN A 84 6.31 -11.96 8.13
C GLN A 84 6.60 -12.65 9.48
N ALA A 85 6.82 -13.97 9.50
CA ALA A 85 6.80 -14.76 10.73
C ALA A 85 7.98 -14.48 11.68
N GLN A 86 9.16 -14.11 11.14
CA GLN A 86 10.39 -13.84 11.92
C GLN A 86 10.76 -14.96 12.91
N ASP A 87 10.56 -16.22 12.51
CA ASP A 87 10.76 -17.41 13.33
C ASP A 87 12.05 -18.19 13.00
N GLY A 88 12.90 -17.63 12.13
CA GLY A 88 14.20 -18.21 11.74
C GLY A 88 14.16 -19.22 10.59
N TYR A 89 13.01 -19.48 9.97
CA TYR A 89 12.88 -20.42 8.83
C TYR A 89 13.02 -19.77 7.45
N GLY A 90 13.05 -18.44 7.40
CA GLY A 90 13.25 -17.66 6.19
C GLY A 90 14.00 -16.37 6.51
N PRO A 91 14.15 -15.47 5.53
CA PRO A 91 14.84 -14.22 5.75
C PRO A 91 14.08 -13.36 6.78
N SER A 92 14.81 -12.76 7.70
CA SER A 92 14.28 -11.72 8.60
C SER A 92 13.73 -10.54 7.81
N ILE A 93 12.96 -9.68 8.47
CA ILE A 93 12.45 -8.45 7.83
C ILE A 93 13.60 -7.57 7.34
N GLN A 94 14.67 -7.45 8.13
CA GLN A 94 15.85 -6.66 7.78
C GLN A 94 16.61 -7.24 6.58
N GLU A 95 16.72 -8.57 6.50
CA GLU A 95 17.32 -9.23 5.32
C GLU A 95 16.45 -9.02 4.08
N GLN A 96 15.13 -9.14 4.20
CA GLN A 96 14.21 -8.84 3.10
C GLN A 96 14.33 -7.38 2.66
N ILE A 97 14.38 -6.41 3.58
CA ILE A 97 14.54 -4.99 3.25
C ILE A 97 15.82 -4.76 2.43
N LYS A 98 16.93 -5.40 2.78
CA LYS A 98 18.19 -5.32 2.02
C LYS A 98 18.12 -5.89 0.60
N MET A 99 17.11 -6.71 0.31
CA MET A 99 16.84 -7.21 -1.04
C MET A 99 15.98 -6.23 -1.86
N SER A 100 15.60 -5.10 -1.28
CA SER A 100 14.79 -4.04 -1.92
C SER A 100 13.54 -4.58 -2.65
N PRO A 101 12.68 -5.36 -1.98
CA PRO A 101 11.64 -6.17 -2.64
C PRO A 101 10.62 -5.31 -3.39
N PHE A 102 10.28 -4.14 -2.87
CA PHE A 102 9.38 -3.21 -3.56
C PHE A 102 10.05 -2.61 -4.81
N SER A 103 11.34 -2.23 -4.74
CA SER A 103 12.09 -1.71 -5.88
C SER A 103 12.15 -2.72 -7.02
N VAL A 104 12.43 -3.99 -6.68
CA VAL A 104 12.44 -5.09 -7.66
C VAL A 104 11.10 -5.21 -8.39
N VAL A 105 9.98 -4.98 -7.69
CA VAL A 105 8.65 -5.02 -8.30
C VAL A 105 8.37 -3.79 -9.15
N ILE A 106 8.62 -2.58 -8.65
CA ILE A 106 8.42 -1.31 -9.38
C ILE A 106 9.24 -1.28 -10.67
N GLU A 107 10.48 -1.77 -10.61
CA GLU A 107 11.43 -1.74 -11.73
C GLU A 107 11.21 -2.89 -12.72
N SER A 108 10.40 -3.89 -12.35
CA SER A 108 10.09 -5.03 -13.19
C SER A 108 9.41 -4.61 -14.49
N PRO A 109 9.78 -5.19 -15.65
CA PRO A 109 9.03 -5.00 -16.88
C PRO A 109 7.55 -5.37 -16.77
N ALA A 110 7.20 -6.34 -15.91
CA ALA A 110 5.84 -6.88 -15.81
C ALA A 110 4.81 -5.89 -15.25
N VAL A 111 5.22 -4.92 -14.43
CA VAL A 111 4.30 -3.90 -13.89
C VAL A 111 4.09 -2.73 -14.87
N LYS A 112 4.93 -2.60 -15.90
CA LYS A 112 4.86 -1.50 -16.86
C LYS A 112 3.68 -1.65 -17.84
N ASN A 113 3.00 -0.55 -18.13
CA ASN A 113 1.81 -0.51 -18.99
C ASN A 113 2.10 -1.05 -20.40
N GLU A 114 3.28 -0.77 -20.96
CA GLU A 114 3.70 -1.24 -22.29
C GLU A 114 3.80 -2.78 -22.40
N ASN A 115 3.98 -3.47 -21.27
CA ASN A 115 4.08 -4.93 -21.19
C ASN A 115 2.78 -5.57 -20.66
N GLY A 116 1.68 -4.81 -20.64
CA GLY A 116 0.39 -5.25 -20.10
C GLY A 116 0.31 -5.24 -18.57
N GLY A 117 1.25 -4.57 -17.89
CA GLY A 117 1.15 -4.24 -16.48
C GLY A 117 0.11 -3.15 -16.22
N SER A 118 -0.26 -2.99 -14.95
CA SER A 118 -1.23 -2.01 -14.46
C SER A 118 -0.62 -0.99 -13.50
N GLY A 119 0.72 -0.94 -13.42
CA GLY A 119 1.47 0.01 -12.63
C GLY A 119 1.38 -0.23 -11.12
N MET A 120 1.25 0.87 -10.37
CA MET A 120 1.18 0.89 -8.92
C MET A 120 -0.10 1.58 -8.45
N LEU A 121 -0.65 1.13 -7.34
CA LEU A 121 -1.84 1.68 -6.71
C LEU A 121 -1.53 2.20 -5.30
N ALA A 122 -1.71 3.50 -5.10
CA ALA A 122 -1.74 4.13 -3.78
C ALA A 122 -3.15 4.00 -3.19
N VAL A 123 -3.28 3.29 -2.06
CA VAL A 123 -4.59 3.01 -1.45
C VAL A 123 -4.90 3.99 -0.32
N HIS A 124 -6.10 4.57 -0.33
CA HIS A 124 -6.58 5.56 0.62
C HIS A 124 -7.84 5.08 1.36
N THR A 125 -7.74 5.04 2.69
CA THR A 125 -8.84 4.66 3.59
C THR A 125 -9.01 5.69 4.70
N THR A 126 -10.14 5.63 5.42
CA THR A 126 -10.40 6.58 6.52
C THR A 126 -9.61 6.30 7.80
N ARG A 127 -8.94 5.13 7.91
CA ARG A 127 -8.32 4.70 9.18
C ARG A 127 -6.83 4.95 9.27
N ALA A 128 -6.15 5.08 8.14
CA ALA A 128 -4.74 5.43 8.09
C ALA A 128 -4.42 6.19 6.80
N ASP A 129 -3.63 7.24 6.95
CA ASP A 129 -3.06 7.97 5.82
C ASP A 129 -1.82 7.23 5.30
N LEU A 130 -1.83 6.92 4.01
CA LEU A 130 -0.71 6.32 3.29
C LEU A 130 0.58 7.13 3.46
N TYR A 131 0.47 8.45 3.31
CA TYR A 131 1.63 9.35 3.27
C TYR A 131 2.20 9.67 4.64
N SER A 132 1.56 9.20 5.71
CA SER A 132 2.15 9.22 7.06
C SER A 132 3.29 8.19 7.23
N ARG A 133 3.50 7.29 6.25
CA ARG A 133 4.53 6.26 6.25
C ARG A 133 5.61 6.57 5.23
N LEU A 134 6.85 6.75 5.69
CA LEU A 134 7.96 7.11 4.81
C LEU A 134 8.22 6.05 3.73
N TRP A 135 8.07 4.77 4.09
CA TRP A 135 8.10 3.66 3.13
C TRP A 135 7.13 3.84 1.96
N CYS A 136 5.87 4.22 2.23
CA CYS A 136 4.86 4.39 1.18
C CYS A 136 5.12 5.63 0.33
N VAL A 137 5.65 6.70 0.92
CA VAL A 137 6.11 7.89 0.17
C VAL A 137 7.21 7.48 -0.81
N HIS A 138 8.20 6.73 -0.34
CA HIS A 138 9.31 6.26 -1.18
C HIS A 138 8.85 5.34 -2.32
N GLU A 139 7.92 4.43 -2.04
CA GLU A 139 7.31 3.56 -3.07
C GLU A 139 6.62 4.39 -4.17
N VAL A 140 5.83 5.39 -3.77
CA VAL A 140 5.11 6.27 -4.70
C VAL A 140 6.07 7.12 -5.52
N ASP A 141 7.06 7.72 -4.89
CA ASP A 141 8.06 8.56 -5.54
C ASP A 141 8.86 7.76 -6.58
N ARG A 142 9.42 6.61 -6.16
CA ARG A 142 10.16 5.70 -7.04
C ARG A 142 9.32 5.23 -8.24
N ALA A 143 8.04 4.91 -8.02
CA ALA A 143 7.16 4.49 -9.11
C ALA A 143 6.83 5.64 -10.06
N ALA A 144 6.66 6.86 -9.56
CA ALA A 144 6.39 8.05 -10.37
C ALA A 144 7.59 8.46 -11.23
N GLU A 145 8.81 8.21 -10.77
CA GLU A 145 10.04 8.44 -11.55
C GLU A 145 10.26 7.38 -12.65
N GLN A 146 9.63 6.21 -12.52
CA GLN A 146 9.85 5.09 -13.43
C GLN A 146 9.02 5.23 -14.71
N SER A 147 9.71 5.26 -15.85
CA SER A 147 9.04 5.30 -17.16
C SER A 147 8.22 4.03 -17.40
N GLY A 148 6.95 4.23 -17.76
CA GLY A 148 6.00 3.18 -18.07
C GLY A 148 5.24 2.61 -16.88
N VAL A 149 5.45 3.12 -15.66
CA VAL A 149 4.67 2.74 -14.46
C VAL A 149 3.66 3.84 -14.16
N GLU A 150 2.37 3.55 -14.35
CA GLU A 150 1.30 4.47 -13.93
C GLU A 150 1.06 4.34 -12.43
N VAL A 151 1.07 5.48 -11.71
CA VAL A 151 0.64 5.53 -10.30
C VAL A 151 -0.82 5.95 -10.24
N GLY A 152 -1.68 5.00 -9.91
CA GLY A 152 -3.10 5.23 -9.65
C GLY A 152 -3.41 5.45 -8.18
N ALA A 153 -4.58 6.01 -7.89
CA ALA A 153 -5.12 6.12 -6.53
C ALA A 153 -6.42 5.30 -6.41
N ALA A 154 -6.48 4.41 -5.42
CA ALA A 154 -7.70 3.71 -5.03
C ALA A 154 -8.24 4.32 -3.74
N LEU A 155 -9.45 4.87 -3.81
CA LEU A 155 -10.09 5.58 -2.71
C LEU A 155 -11.30 4.76 -2.27
N SER A 156 -11.38 4.43 -0.99
CA SER A 156 -12.61 3.83 -0.46
C SER A 156 -13.76 4.86 -0.49
N GLN A 157 -15.00 4.40 -0.66
CA GLN A 157 -16.15 5.31 -0.68
C GLN A 157 -16.25 6.16 0.59
N ARG A 158 -15.95 5.53 1.74
CA ARG A 158 -15.93 6.22 3.04
C ARG A 158 -14.88 7.32 3.11
N TYR A 159 -13.71 7.10 2.49
CA TYR A 159 -12.68 8.12 2.38
C TYR A 159 -13.13 9.28 1.50
N VAL A 160 -13.71 8.99 0.33
CA VAL A 160 -14.27 10.00 -0.58
C VAL A 160 -15.33 10.84 0.15
N ASP A 161 -16.32 10.19 0.78
CA ASP A 161 -17.38 10.88 1.51
C ASP A 161 -16.82 11.77 2.64
N ALA A 162 -15.83 11.29 3.38
CA ALA A 162 -15.20 12.03 4.47
C ALA A 162 -14.46 13.27 3.96
N VAL A 163 -13.69 13.13 2.88
CA VAL A 163 -12.94 14.23 2.26
C VAL A 163 -13.90 15.23 1.63
N THR A 164 -14.87 14.79 0.81
CA THR A 164 -15.86 15.67 0.18
C THR A 164 -16.65 16.47 1.22
N ARG A 165 -17.09 15.83 2.31
CA ARG A 165 -17.77 16.54 3.41
C ARG A 165 -16.90 17.65 4.01
N ARG A 166 -15.61 17.40 4.23
CA ARG A 166 -14.67 18.42 4.77
C ARG A 166 -14.48 19.55 3.77
N VAL A 167 -14.23 19.23 2.50
CA VAL A 167 -14.06 20.21 1.43
C VAL A 167 -15.29 21.13 1.35
N SER A 168 -16.50 20.57 1.27
CA SER A 168 -17.75 21.35 1.26
C SER A 168 -17.87 22.25 2.48
N MET A 169 -17.59 21.73 3.68
CA MET A 169 -17.66 22.52 4.91
C MET A 169 -16.74 23.76 4.85
N PHE A 170 -15.51 23.64 4.38
CA PHE A 170 -14.58 24.78 4.29
C PHE A 170 -14.97 25.76 3.18
N ILE A 171 -15.39 25.26 2.02
CA ILE A 171 -15.87 26.10 0.91
C ILE A 171 -17.09 26.92 1.35
N ASP A 172 -18.05 26.31 2.05
CA ASP A 172 -19.26 26.99 2.53
C ASP A 172 -18.95 28.11 3.55
N HIS A 173 -17.78 28.07 4.19
CA HIS A 173 -17.30 29.10 5.11
C HIS A 173 -16.34 30.10 4.45
N GLY A 174 -16.22 30.09 3.12
CA GLY A 174 -15.43 31.05 2.36
C GLY A 174 -13.91 30.82 2.42
N ALA A 175 -13.47 29.62 2.80
CA ALA A 175 -12.05 29.27 2.77
C ALA A 175 -11.50 29.33 1.34
N SER A 176 -10.29 29.84 1.20
CA SER A 176 -9.52 29.81 -0.05
C SER A 176 -9.16 28.36 -0.45
N THR A 177 -8.74 28.18 -1.70
CA THR A 177 -8.32 26.89 -2.23
C THR A 177 -7.22 26.22 -1.41
N SER A 178 -6.19 26.98 -1.04
CA SER A 178 -5.10 26.45 -0.21
C SER A 178 -5.58 26.03 1.17
N GLU A 179 -6.46 26.81 1.80
CA GLU A 179 -6.95 26.54 3.15
C GLU A 179 -7.81 25.27 3.19
N TRP A 180 -8.76 25.11 2.26
CA TRP A 180 -9.58 23.90 2.27
C TRP A 180 -8.80 22.66 1.81
N MET A 181 -7.82 22.80 0.91
CA MET A 181 -6.97 21.67 0.49
C MET A 181 -6.12 21.14 1.65
N GLU A 182 -5.51 22.04 2.43
CA GLU A 182 -4.76 21.67 3.63
C GLU A 182 -5.69 21.09 4.70
N ALA A 183 -6.80 21.78 4.99
CA ALA A 183 -7.68 21.40 6.08
C ALA A 183 -8.54 20.16 5.78
N ALA A 184 -8.81 19.84 4.51
CA ALA A 184 -9.46 18.59 4.11
C ALA A 184 -8.47 17.44 3.89
N GLU A 185 -7.17 17.68 4.10
CA GLU A 185 -6.09 16.68 3.88
C GLU A 185 -6.10 16.14 2.45
N VAL A 186 -6.48 17.00 1.49
CA VAL A 186 -6.41 16.71 0.05
C VAL A 186 -4.99 16.92 -0.47
N ALA A 187 -4.27 17.88 0.11
CA ALA A 187 -2.86 18.08 -0.17
C ALA A 187 -2.03 17.03 0.58
N VAL A 188 -1.16 16.32 -0.15
CA VAL A 188 -0.22 15.37 0.43
C VAL A 188 0.85 16.11 1.21
N ASN A 189 1.05 15.75 2.48
CA ASN A 189 2.13 16.28 3.31
C ASN A 189 3.05 15.16 3.80
N THR A 190 4.14 14.94 3.08
CA THR A 190 5.14 13.90 3.39
C THR A 190 6.13 14.30 4.48
N SER A 191 6.16 15.57 4.90
CA SER A 191 7.14 16.05 5.91
C SER A 191 6.98 15.41 7.29
N LYS A 192 5.82 14.80 7.55
CA LYS A 192 5.51 14.08 8.80
C LYS A 192 5.60 12.56 8.64
N ALA A 193 5.99 12.08 7.46
CA ALA A 193 6.14 10.66 7.19
C ALA A 193 7.27 10.09 8.03
N LYS A 194 7.07 8.87 8.56
CA LYS A 194 8.02 8.24 9.48
C LYS A 194 8.10 6.73 9.27
N CYS A 195 9.20 6.12 9.71
CA CYS A 195 9.33 4.68 9.78
C CYS A 195 8.99 4.16 11.19
N GLY A 196 8.60 2.88 11.27
CA GLY A 196 8.50 2.20 12.57
C GLY A 196 9.87 1.83 13.15
N ASN A 197 10.91 1.82 12.31
CA ASN A 197 12.29 1.49 12.63
C ASN A 197 13.19 2.69 12.24
N PRO A 198 13.97 3.27 13.17
CA PRO A 198 14.88 4.39 12.88
C PRO A 198 15.96 4.08 11.82
N ASP A 199 16.42 2.83 11.75
CA ASP A 199 17.45 2.45 10.76
C ASP A 199 16.90 2.54 9.33
N ASP A 200 15.65 2.12 9.15
CA ASP A 200 14.93 2.25 7.88
C ASP A 200 14.76 3.73 7.50
N GLU A 201 14.47 4.59 8.49
CA GLU A 201 14.29 6.03 8.27
C GLU A 201 15.56 6.69 7.74
N ASN A 202 16.70 6.41 8.39
CA ASN A 202 18.00 6.93 7.95
C ASN A 202 18.36 6.45 6.54
N MET A 203 18.06 5.18 6.23
CA MET A 203 18.32 4.61 4.91
C MET A 203 17.46 5.30 3.83
N LEU A 204 16.16 5.44 4.06
CA LEU A 204 15.24 6.07 3.09
C LEU A 204 15.54 7.55 2.88
N VAL A 205 15.83 8.29 3.95
CA VAL A 205 16.21 9.71 3.83
C VAL A 205 17.50 9.89 3.04
N ALA A 206 18.42 8.91 3.07
CA ALA A 206 19.64 8.95 2.26
C ALA A 206 19.41 8.62 0.78
N GLU A 207 18.25 8.06 0.42
CA GLU A 207 17.86 7.74 -0.97
C GLU A 207 17.04 8.86 -1.64
N ILE A 208 16.56 9.85 -0.87
CA ILE A 208 15.85 11.06 -1.34
C ILE A 208 16.87 12.17 -1.63
#